data_AF-T2IH55-F1
#
_entry.id   AF-T2IH55-F1
#
_cell.length_a   1.000
_cell.length_b   1.000
_cell.length_c   1.000
_cell.angle_alpha   90.00
_cell.angle_beta   90.00
_cell.angle_gamma   90.00
#
_symmetry.space_group_name_H-M   'P 1'
#
loop_
_entity.id
_entity.type
_entity.pdbx_description
1 polymer ?
#
loop_
_entity_poly.entity_id
_entity_poly.type
_entity_poly.pdbx_seq_one_letter_code
_entity_poly.pdbx_strand_id
1 'polypeptide(L)' 'MYMDVGGFDNGYLVAQDFSGGAKVAIDFIKNKHNKEIILAKHTDFPITHPPSDEERSEYY' A
#
# COMPACT_ATOMS: atom_id res chain seq x y z
N MET A 1 5.22 -9.73 12.89
CA MET A 1 5.72 -8.52 12.20
C MET A 1 5.00 -7.34 12.81
N TYR A 2 5.66 -6.55 13.67
CA TYR A 2 5.08 -5.36 14.29
C TYR A 2 5.49 -4.19 13.39
N MET A 3 4.57 -3.67 12.57
CA MET A 3 4.82 -2.39 11.92
C MET A 3 4.84 -1.34 13.02
N ASP A 4 5.94 -0.60 13.14
CA ASP A 4 5.99 0.58 13.99
C ASP A 4 5.14 1.66 13.32
N VAL A 5 3.86 1.66 13.69
CA VAL A 5 2.89 2.60 13.14
C VAL A 5 2.99 3.98 13.78
N GLY A 6 3.92 4.22 14.72
CA GLY A 6 3.98 5.44 15.52
C GLY A 6 4.07 6.74 14.71
N GLY A 7 4.81 6.75 13.60
CA GLY A 7 5.22 7.96 12.88
C GLY A 7 4.28 8.52 11.80
N PHE A 8 3.09 7.95 11.58
CA PHE A 8 2.15 8.42 10.55
C PHE A 8 0.69 8.40 11.03
N ASP A 9 -0.13 9.29 10.48
CA ASP A 9 -1.58 9.32 10.75
C ASP A 9 -2.37 8.52 9.70
N ASN A 10 -1.92 8.57 8.44
CA ASN A 10 -2.57 7.92 7.31
C ASN A 10 -1.54 7.18 6.43
N GLY A 11 -1.95 6.11 5.75
CA GLY A 11 -1.08 5.37 4.84
C GLY A 11 -1.82 4.47 3.87
N TYR A 12 -1.08 3.93 2.91
CA TYR A 12 -1.55 2.92 1.97
C TYR A 12 -0.79 1.63 2.20
N LEU A 13 -1.51 0.51 2.26
CA LEU A 13 -0.93 -0.82 2.13
C LEU A 13 -1.19 -1.28 0.70
N VAL A 14 -0.12 -1.36 -0.10
CA VAL A 14 -0.19 -1.75 -1.51
C VAL A 14 0.21 -3.20 -1.69
N ALA A 15 -0.63 -4.00 -2.35
CA ALA A 15 -0.33 -5.39 -2.70
C ALA A 15 -1.10 -5.83 -3.96
N GLN A 16 -0.75 -6.97 -4.54
CA GLN A 16 -1.52 -7.56 -5.65
C GLN A 16 -2.91 -8.01 -5.19
N ASP A 17 -3.00 -8.58 -3.99
CA ASP A 17 -4.26 -8.98 -3.38
C ASP A 17 -4.15 -8.98 -1.85
N PHE A 18 -5.30 -9.03 -1.17
CA PHE A 18 -5.40 -8.95 0.28
C PHE A 18 -6.16 -10.13 0.85
N SER A 19 -5.57 -10.79 1.85
CA SER A 19 -6.28 -11.80 2.63
C SER A 19 -7.24 -11.18 3.64
N GLY A 20 -8.15 -11.99 4.20
CA GLY A 20 -9.00 -11.56 5.31
C GLY A 20 -8.19 -11.06 6.53
N GLY A 21 -7.01 -11.64 6.76
CA GLY A 21 -6.11 -11.21 7.83
C GLY A 21 -5.58 -9.78 7.65
N ALA A 22 -5.39 -9.32 6.41
CA ALA A 22 -4.98 -7.95 6.13
C ALA A 22 -6.06 -6.93 6.55
N LYS A 23 -7.34 -7.26 6.31
CA LYS A 23 -8.47 -6.43 6.75
C LYS A 23 -8.53 -6.34 8.28
N VAL A 24 -8.44 -7.48 8.96
CA VAL A 24 -8.43 -7.54 10.43
C VAL A 24 -7.28 -6.73 11.02
N ALA A 25 -6.09 -6.79 10.43
CA ALA A 25 -4.93 -6.03 10.89
C ALA A 25 -5.15 -4.52 10.77
N ILE A 26 -5.74 -4.04 9.67
CA ILE A 26 -6.03 -2.62 9.46
C ILE A 26 -7.13 -2.15 10.41
N ASP A 27 -8.19 -2.93 10.59
CA ASP A 27 -9.24 -2.60 11.54
C ASP A 27 -8.69 -2.48 12.97
N PHE A 28 -7.77 -3.38 13.35
CA PHE A 28 -7.07 -3.29 14.62
C PHE A 28 -6.23 -2.00 14.74
N ILE A 29 -5.48 -1.64 13.69
CA ILE A 29 -4.66 -0.41 13.67
C ILE A 29 -5.55 0.82 13.78
N LYS A 30 -6.65 0.88 13.02
CA LYS A 30 -7.63 1.97 13.07
C LYS A 30 -8.22 2.13 14.46
N ASN A 31 -8.71 1.04 15.05
CA ASN A 31 -9.40 1.10 16.34
C ASN A 31 -8.44 1.34 17.52
N LYS A 32 -7.23 0.81 17.47
CA LYS A 32 -6.27 0.90 18.59
C LYS A 32 -5.40 2.14 18.55
N HIS A 33 -4.99 2.55 17.34
CA HIS A 33 -4.01 3.61 17.16
C HIS A 33 -4.61 4.86 16.50
N ASN A 34 -5.89 4.85 16.13
CA ASN A 34 -6.58 5.93 15.43
C ASN A 34 -5.83 6.36 14.15
N LYS A 35 -5.32 5.38 13.41
CA LYS A 35 -4.57 5.58 12.15
C LYS A 35 -5.35 4.97 11.00
N GLU A 36 -5.38 5.66 9.87
CA GLU A 36 -6.08 5.18 8.69
C GLU A 36 -5.11 4.49 7.74
N ILE A 37 -5.40 3.25 7.37
CA ILE A 37 -4.64 2.53 6.34
C ILE A 37 -5.62 2.09 5.25
N ILE A 38 -5.38 2.55 4.03
CA ILE A 38 -6.18 2.19 2.87
C ILE A 38 -5.52 0.98 2.18
N LEU A 39 -6.32 -0.05 1.94
CA LEU A 39 -5.93 -1.16 1.08
C LEU A 39 -6.04 -0.71 -0.37
N ALA A 40 -4.91 -0.61 -1.06
CA ALA A 40 -4.88 -0.29 -2.49
C ALA A 40 -4.26 -1.44 -3.26
N LYS A 41 -4.95 -1.93 -4.28
CA LYS A 41 -4.37 -2.94 -5.16
C LYS A 41 -3.31 -2.30 -6.03
N HIS A 42 -2.32 -3.08 -6.43
CA HIS A 42 -1.30 -2.61 -7.36
C HIS A 42 -1.91 -2.05 -8.67
N THR A 43 -3.05 -2.60 -9.10
CA THR A 43 -3.82 -2.14 -10.26
C THR A 43 -4.48 -0.79 -10.10
N ASP A 44 -4.54 -0.24 -8.88
CA ASP A 44 -5.10 1.09 -8.62
C ASP A 44 -4.10 2.20 -8.98
N PHE A 45 -2.85 1.86 -9.29
CA PHE A 45 -1.78 2.78 -9.65
C PHE A 45 -1.47 2.74 -11.15
N PRO A 46 -1.07 3.87 -11.76
CA PRO A 46 -0.83 3.96 -13.20
C PRO A 46 0.44 3.23 -13.65
N ILE A 47 1.40 3.06 -12.75
CA ILE A 47 2.67 2.37 -13.01
C ILE A 47 2.52 0.95 -12.47
N THR A 48 2.27 0.02 -13.37
CA THR A 48 2.09 -1.41 -13.03
C THR A 48 3.24 -2.29 -13.49
N HIS A 49 4.25 -1.71 -14.13
CA HIS A 49 5.47 -2.37 -14.57
C HIS A 49 6.67 -1.43 -14.41
N PRO A 50 7.88 -1.96 -14.21
CA PRO A 50 9.09 -1.16 -14.34
C PRO A 50 9.21 -0.65 -15.79
N PRO A 51 9.75 0.56 -16.02
CA PRO A 51 9.84 1.11 -17.36
C PRO A 51 10.71 0.22 -18.26
N SER A 52 10.25 -0.04 -19.48
CA SER A 52 11.01 -0.76 -20.50
C SER A 52 12.21 0.06 -20.98
N ASP A 53 13.15 -0.56 -21.70
CA ASP A 53 14.27 0.17 -22.29
C ASP A 53 13.79 1.21 -23.31
N GLU A 54 12.72 0.93 -24.06
CA GLU A 54 12.09 1.91 -24.96
C GLU A 54 11.47 3.09 -24.18
N GLU A 55 10.69 2.82 -23.13
CA GLU A 55 10.08 3.87 -22.29
C GLU A 55 11.16 4.72 -21.63
N ARG A 56 12.27 4.12 -21.21
CA ARG A 56 13.40 4.87 -20.65
C ARG A 56 14.05 5.78 -21.68
N SER A 57 14.17 5.35 -22.94
CA SER A 57 14.73 6.19 -24.00
C SER A 57 13.80 7.32 -24.45
N GLU A 58 12.48 7.17 -24.27
CA GLU A 58 11.49 8.17 -24.67
C GLU A 58 11.30 9.26 -23.60
N TYR A 59 11.43 8.91 -22.32
CA TYR A 59 11.12 9.79 -21.18
C TYR A 59 12.32 10.27 -20.34
N TYR A 60 13.54 9.76 -20.56
CA TYR A 60 14.80 10.21 -19.91
C TYR A 60 15.84 10.68 -20.91
#